data_AF-A0A5N6ZKJ6-F1
#
_entry.id   AF-A0A5N6ZKJ6-F1
#
_cell.length_a   1.000
_cell.length_b   1.000
_cell.length_c   1.000
_cell.angle_alpha   90.00
_cell.angle_beta   90.00
_cell.angle_gamma   90.00
#
_symmetry.space_group_name_H-M   'P 1'
#
loop_
_entity.id
_entity.type
_entity.pdbx_description
1 polymer ?
#
loop_
_entity_poly.entity_id
_entity_poly.type
_entity_poly.pdbx_seq_one_letter_code
_entity_poly.pdbx_strand_id
1 'polypeptide(L)'
;MLEVSESFDQLVNHNTLLADSIQGLINADLLKPDDEIASTYVRRFDHGYPSLSLERNSALAEIVPYLQEKDILSRGRFGSWEYEVGNKDRSFKLGVDAIDHILFGGLEVPLSN
;
A
#
# COMPACT_ATOMS: atom_id res chain seq x y z
N MET A 1 -1.10 8.89 -15.78
CA MET A 1 -0.88 8.86 -14.32
C MET A 1 0.42 8.13 -14.08
N LEU A 2 1.28 8.64 -13.19
CA LEU A 2 2.58 8.07 -12.88
C LEU A 2 2.62 7.72 -11.39
N GLU A 3 3.40 6.70 -11.05
CA GLU A 3 3.69 6.29 -9.67
C GLU A 3 5.21 6.20 -9.51
N VAL A 4 5.75 6.85 -8.47
CA VAL A 4 7.18 6.84 -8.16
C VAL A 4 7.34 6.41 -6.70
N SER A 5 8.10 5.34 -6.45
CA SER A 5 8.36 4.83 -5.11
C SER A 5 9.41 5.66 -4.38
N GLU A 6 9.26 5.75 -3.05
CA GLU A 6 10.23 6.37 -2.15
C GLU A 6 10.45 5.44 -0.95
N SER A 7 11.71 5.25 -0.56
CA SER A 7 12.11 4.50 0.64
C SER A 7 13.43 5.05 1.18
N PHE A 8 13.92 4.52 2.30
CA PHE A 8 15.25 4.87 2.80
C PHE A 8 16.38 4.49 1.82
N ASP A 9 16.17 3.46 1.00
CA ASP A 9 17.13 2.99 0.00
C ASP A 9 16.93 3.66 -1.38
N GLN A 10 15.82 4.37 -1.58
CA GLN A 10 15.49 5.08 -2.80
C GLN A 10 14.85 6.44 -2.48
N LEU A 11 15.69 7.45 -2.30
CA LEU A 11 15.26 8.81 -1.98
C LEU A 11 14.68 9.51 -3.21
N VAL A 12 13.66 10.35 -2.98
CA VAL A 12 13.02 11.17 -4.02
C VAL A 12 13.23 12.65 -3.74
N ASN A 13 13.71 13.39 -4.73
CA ASN A 13 13.73 14.85 -4.65
C ASN A 13 12.36 15.41 -5.04
N HIS A 14 11.54 15.70 -4.03
CA HIS A 14 10.17 16.21 -4.23
C HIS A 14 10.11 17.54 -4.99
N ASN A 15 11.17 18.34 -4.99
CA ASN A 15 11.22 19.62 -5.72
C ASN A 15 11.40 19.44 -7.24
N THR A 16 12.04 18.35 -7.68
CA THR A 16 12.30 18.08 -9.10
C THR A 16 11.43 16.97 -9.67
N LEU A 17 10.78 16.17 -8.82
CA LEU A 17 9.98 14.99 -9.20
C LEU A 17 9.05 15.21 -10.39
N LEU A 18 8.31 16.32 -10.44
CA LEU A 18 7.39 16.60 -11.54
C LEU A 18 8.13 16.78 -12.87
N ALA A 19 9.20 17.58 -12.87
CA ALA A 19 10.02 17.83 -14.06
C ALA A 19 10.73 16.54 -14.51
N ASP A 20 11.30 15.80 -13.56
CA ASP A 20 11.97 14.52 -13.82
C ASP A 20 10.99 13.49 -14.40
N SER A 21 9.75 13.47 -13.90
CA SER A 21 8.68 12.58 -14.42
C SER A 21 8.26 12.95 -15.84
N ILE A 22 8.12 14.25 -16.16
CA ILE A 22 7.79 14.71 -17.52
C ILE A 22 8.94 14.39 -18.48
N GLN A 23 10.19 14.62 -18.07
CA GLN A 23 11.35 14.25 -18.86
C GLN A 23 11.40 12.73 -19.07
N GLY A 24 11.07 11.94 -18.05
CA GLY A 24 10.93 10.48 -18.15
C GLY A 24 9.87 10.04 -19.15
N LEU A 25 8.71 10.71 -19.20
CA LEU A 25 7.68 10.45 -20.21
C LEU A 25 8.20 10.70 -21.64
N ILE A 26 8.97 11.77 -21.87
CA ILE A 26 9.58 12.06 -23.17
C ILE A 26 10.63 10.99 -23.52
N ASN A 27 11.49 10.65 -22.57
CA ASN A 27 12.53 9.64 -22.76
C ASN A 27 11.96 8.24 -23.06
N ALA A 28 10.74 7.96 -22.60
CA ALA A 28 10.02 6.71 -22.81
C ALA A 28 9.05 6.76 -24.02
N ASP A 29 9.10 7.81 -24.84
CA ASP A 29 8.21 8.03 -25.99
C ASP A 29 6.70 8.03 -25.62
N LEU A 30 6.36 8.38 -24.38
CA LEU A 30 4.98 8.55 -23.91
C LEU A 30 4.45 9.97 -24.11
N LEU A 31 5.35 10.94 -24.25
CA LEU A 31 5.07 12.32 -24.67
C LEU A 31 6.08 12.76 -25.71
N LYS A 32 5.66 13.60 -26.65
CA LYS A 32 6.57 14.33 -27.53
C LYS A 32 7.06 15.61 -26.84
N PRO A 33 8.24 16.14 -27.24
CA PRO A 33 8.74 17.40 -26.69
C PRO A 33 7.82 18.61 -26.90
N ASP A 34 6.96 18.58 -27.92
CA ASP A 34 6.02 19.64 -28.29
C ASP A 34 4.58 19.39 -27.83
N ASP A 35 4.31 18.33 -27.09
CA ASP A 35 2.98 18.08 -26.52
C ASP A 35 2.64 19.13 -25.44
N GLU A 36 1.40 19.64 -25.49
CA GLU A 36 0.92 20.67 -24.55
C GLU A 36 0.38 20.04 -23.27
N ILE A 37 1.08 20.25 -22.14
CA ILE A 37 0.64 19.79 -20.82
C ILE A 37 -0.39 20.77 -20.24
N ALA A 38 -1.67 20.40 -20.31
CA ALA A 38 -2.76 21.23 -19.82
C ALA A 38 -2.96 21.20 -18.29
N SER A 39 -2.48 20.15 -17.60
CA SER A 39 -2.65 20.00 -16.15
C SER A 39 -1.57 19.10 -15.55
N THR A 40 -1.18 19.39 -14.32
CA THR A 40 -0.27 18.57 -13.52
C THR A 40 -0.84 18.30 -12.13
N TYR A 41 -0.43 17.21 -11.52
CA TYR A 41 -0.82 16.84 -10.16
C TYR A 41 0.29 16.03 -9.50
N VAL A 42 0.62 16.38 -8.26
CA VAL A 42 1.59 15.66 -7.43
C VAL A 42 0.98 15.47 -6.05
N ARG A 43 0.99 14.22 -5.57
CA ARG A 43 0.63 13.90 -4.19
C ARG A 43 1.53 12.80 -3.68
N ARG A 44 2.04 13.01 -2.47
CA ARG A 44 2.77 12.01 -1.72
C ARG A 44 1.83 11.24 -0.80
N PHE A 45 1.95 9.93 -0.83
CA PHE A 45 1.35 9.04 0.16
C PHE A 45 2.49 8.43 0.96
N ASP A 46 2.54 8.72 2.26
CA ASP A 46 3.63 8.26 3.12
C ASP A 46 3.69 6.73 3.19
N HIS A 47 2.53 6.11 3.41
CA HIS A 47 2.36 4.67 3.34
C HIS A 47 1.73 4.28 2.00
N GLY A 48 2.56 3.86 1.04
CA GLY A 48 2.13 3.45 -0.31
C GLY A 48 1.97 1.94 -0.47
N TYR A 49 3.01 1.19 -0.10
CA TYR A 49 3.07 -0.27 -0.26
C TYR A 49 3.54 -0.94 1.05
N PRO A 50 2.80 -1.92 1.58
CA PRO A 50 3.33 -2.78 2.65
C PRO A 50 4.37 -3.72 2.04
N SER A 51 5.65 -3.48 2.35
CA SER A 51 6.76 -4.22 1.75
C SER A 51 6.76 -5.70 2.16
N LEU A 52 6.97 -6.58 1.17
CA LEU A 52 7.15 -8.02 1.34
C LEU A 52 8.59 -8.35 1.80
N SER A 53 8.98 -7.90 2.99
CA SER A 53 10.31 -8.22 3.55
C SER A 53 10.37 -9.66 4.07
N LEU A 54 11.59 -10.20 4.21
CA LEU A 54 11.81 -11.55 4.75
C LEU A 54 11.33 -11.68 6.20
N GLU A 55 11.41 -10.59 6.95
CA GLU A 55 11.09 -10.50 8.38
C GLU A 55 9.60 -10.23 8.65
N ARG A 56 8.82 -9.95 7.60
CA ARG A 56 7.42 -9.54 7.71
C ARG A 56 6.59 -10.54 8.52
N ASN A 57 6.61 -11.82 8.12
CA ASN A 57 5.76 -12.84 8.74
C ASN A 57 6.14 -13.06 10.21
N SER A 58 7.44 -13.05 10.54
CA SER A 58 7.88 -13.17 11.93
C SER A 58 7.40 -12.00 12.78
N ALA A 59 7.40 -10.76 12.26
CA ALA A 59 6.86 -9.61 12.98
C ALA A 59 5.34 -9.70 13.15
N LEU A 60 4.60 -10.10 12.10
CA LEU A 60 3.14 -10.24 12.17
C LEU A 60 2.69 -11.36 13.11
N ALA A 61 3.45 -12.45 13.20
CA ALA A 61 3.20 -13.54 14.14
C ALA A 61 3.28 -13.11 15.62
N GLU A 62 3.99 -12.02 15.93
CA GLU A 62 4.00 -11.42 17.27
C GLU A 62 2.94 -10.32 17.43
N ILE A 63 2.83 -9.44 16.43
CA ILE A 63 1.96 -8.25 16.49
C ILE A 63 0.47 -8.64 16.49
N VAL A 64 0.07 -9.55 15.58
CA VAL A 64 -1.35 -9.87 15.38
C VAL A 64 -1.95 -10.55 16.63
N PRO A 65 -1.35 -11.60 17.22
CA PRO A 65 -1.88 -12.20 18.45
C PRO A 65 -1.90 -11.22 19.62
N TYR A 66 -0.86 -10.39 19.78
CA TYR A 66 -0.81 -9.39 20.86
C TYR A 66 -1.97 -8.39 20.82
N LEU A 67 -2.38 -7.98 19.62
CA LEU A 67 -3.54 -7.10 19.40
C LEU A 67 -4.86 -7.86 19.60
N GLN A 68 -4.96 -9.09 19.11
CA GLN A 68 -6.15 -9.91 19.27
C GLN A 68 -6.46 -10.23 20.74
N GLU A 69 -5.44 -10.46 21.58
CA GLU A 69 -5.60 -10.61 23.04
C GLU A 69 -6.20 -9.37 23.73
N LYS A 70 -6.27 -8.24 23.03
CA LYS A 70 -6.83 -6.96 23.52
C LYS A 70 -8.12 -6.58 22.80
N ASP A 71 -8.75 -7.56 22.15
CA ASP A 71 -9.97 -7.38 21.34
C ASP A 71 -9.77 -6.40 20.16
N ILE A 72 -8.55 -6.33 19.61
CA ILE A 72 -8.22 -5.49 18.44
C ILE A 72 -7.98 -6.36 17.21
N LEU A 73 -8.89 -6.30 16.24
CA LEU A 73 -8.72 -6.89 14.91
C LEU A 73 -8.10 -5.88 13.94
N SER A 74 -6.76 -5.84 13.85
CA SER A 74 -6.06 -4.99 12.88
C SER A 74 -6.16 -5.60 11.48
N ARG A 75 -6.84 -4.91 10.55
CA ARG A 75 -7.16 -5.40 9.20
C ARG A 75 -6.97 -4.35 8.10
N GLY A 76 -6.75 -4.81 6.88
CA GLY A 76 -6.67 -3.99 5.66
C GLY A 76 -5.25 -3.79 5.16
N ARG A 77 -5.08 -2.98 4.10
CA ARG A 77 -3.79 -2.82 3.39
C ARG A 77 -2.58 -2.58 4.30
N PHE A 78 -2.72 -1.70 5.30
CA PHE A 78 -1.68 -1.44 6.29
C PHE A 78 -2.02 -1.93 7.70
N GLY A 79 -3.25 -2.41 7.92
CA GLY A 79 -3.64 -3.02 9.19
C GLY A 79 -3.14 -4.46 9.32
N SER A 80 -3.29 -5.24 8.25
CA SER A 80 -2.74 -6.60 8.15
C SER A 80 -1.31 -6.63 7.61
N TRP A 81 -0.88 -5.59 6.89
CA TRP A 81 0.44 -5.50 6.25
C TRP A 81 0.74 -6.60 5.21
N GLU A 82 -0.29 -7.28 4.71
CA GLU A 82 -0.17 -8.30 3.66
C GLU A 82 -0.57 -7.72 2.31
N TYR A 83 0.44 -7.49 1.46
CA TYR A 83 0.26 -6.96 0.12
C TYR A 83 -0.65 -7.84 -0.75
N GLU A 84 -0.49 -9.16 -0.64
CA GLU A 84 -1.23 -10.20 -1.35
C GLU A 84 -2.76 -10.14 -1.13
N VAL A 85 -3.20 -9.57 -0.01
CA VAL A 85 -4.60 -9.31 0.31
C VAL A 85 -4.89 -7.81 0.50
N GLY A 86 -4.02 -6.94 -0.01
CA GLY A 86 -4.09 -5.48 0.14
C GLY A 86 -4.85 -4.73 -0.95
N ASN A 87 -5.47 -5.44 -1.90
CA ASN A 87 -6.32 -4.86 -2.95
C ASN A 87 -7.67 -4.38 -2.38
N LYS A 88 -8.42 -3.61 -3.19
CA LYS A 88 -9.68 -2.98 -2.74
C LYS A 88 -10.73 -3.99 -2.29
N ASP A 89 -10.99 -5.00 -3.10
CA ASP A 89 -11.93 -6.09 -2.83
C ASP A 89 -11.52 -6.88 -1.58
N ARG A 90 -10.23 -7.19 -1.46
CA ARG A 90 -9.67 -7.93 -0.32
C ARG A 90 -9.71 -7.12 0.97
N SER A 91 -9.30 -5.86 0.93
CA SER A 91 -9.40 -4.94 2.08
C SER A 91 -10.85 -4.77 2.54
N PHE A 92 -11.80 -4.68 1.61
CA PHE A 92 -13.21 -4.63 1.92
C PHE A 92 -13.67 -5.92 2.62
N LYS A 93 -13.35 -7.08 2.05
CA LYS A 93 -13.69 -8.39 2.63
C LYS A 93 -13.08 -8.60 4.01
N LEU A 94 -11.84 -8.16 4.25
CA LEU A 94 -11.20 -8.22 5.56
C LEU A 94 -12.01 -7.48 6.63
N GLY A 95 -12.60 -6.33 6.29
CA GLY A 95 -13.48 -5.60 7.22
C GLY A 95 -14.81 -6.32 7.45
N VAL A 96 -15.43 -6.87 6.40
CA VAL A 96 -16.66 -7.67 6.51
C VAL A 96 -16.43 -8.87 7.43
N ASP A 97 -15.32 -9.57 7.25
CA ASP A 97 -15.01 -10.78 8.00
C ASP A 97 -14.68 -10.51 9.45
N ALA A 98 -13.98 -9.41 9.74
CA ALA A 98 -13.72 -9.00 11.11
C ALA A 98 -15.03 -8.76 11.88
N ILE A 99 -16.02 -8.12 11.24
CA ILE A 99 -17.33 -7.90 11.87
C ILE A 99 -18.12 -9.21 12.00
N ASP A 100 -18.08 -10.08 10.99
CA ASP A 100 -18.73 -11.40 11.03
C ASP A 100 -18.13 -12.28 12.15
N HIS A 101 -16.81 -12.22 12.34
CA HIS A 101 -16.12 -12.87 13.44
C HIS A 101 -16.57 -12.36 14.81
N ILE A 102 -16.61 -11.03 14.99
CA ILE A 102 -17.01 -10.39 16.25
C ILE A 102 -18.46 -10.73 16.61
N LEU A 103 -19.38 -10.68 15.64
CA LEU A 103 -20.82 -10.80 15.91
C LEU A 103 -21.32 -12.23 15.91
N PHE A 104 -20.74 -13.10 15.08
CA PHE A 104 -21.30 -14.42 14.77
C PHE A 104 -20.29 -15.57 14.92
N GLY A 105 -19.03 -15.27 15.26
CA GLY A 105 -17.96 -16.27 15.31
C GLY A 105 -17.57 -16.82 13.93
N GLY A 106 -17.83 -16.05 12.87
CA GLY A 106 -17.45 -16.39 11.50
C GLY A 106 -15.94 -16.57 11.33
N LEU A 107 -15.57 -17.32 10.30
CA LEU A 107 -14.16 -17.50 9.92
C LEU A 107 -13.66 -16.27 9.16
N GLU A 108 -12.50 -15.75 9.55
CA GLU A 108 -11.83 -14.71 8.79
C GLU A 108 -11.03 -15.30 7.62
N VAL A 109 -10.81 -14.51 6.56
CA VAL A 109 -9.80 -14.83 5.54
C VAL A 109 -8.47 -15.13 6.25
N PRO A 110 -7.83 -16.27 5.99
CA PRO A 110 -6.55 -16.60 6.59
C PRO A 110 -5.53 -15.52 6.27
N LEU A 111 -4.98 -14.92 7.32
CA LEU A 111 -3.79 -14.08 7.26
C LEU A 111 -2.55 -14.98 7.38
N SER A 112 -1.46 -14.55 6.77
CA SER A 112 -0.19 -15.27 6.68
C SER A 112 0.53 -15.24 8.04
N ASN A 113 0.05 -16.04 8.99
CA ASN A 113 0.62 -16.16 10.35
C ASN A 113 1.02 -17.61 10.63
#